data_AF-A0A957BBF9-F1
#
_entry.id   AF-A0A957BBF9-F1
#
_cell.length_a   1.000
_cell.length_b   1.000
_cell.length_c   1.000
_cell.angle_alpha   90.00
_cell.angle_beta   90.00
_cell.angle_gamma   90.00
#
_symmetry.space_group_name_H-M   'P 1'
#
loop_
_entity.id
_entity.type
_entity.pdbx_description
1 polymer ?
#
loop_
_entity_poly.entity_id
_entity_poly.type
_entity_poly.pdbx_seq_one_letter_code
_entity_poly.pdbx_strand_id
1 'polypeptide(L)' 'MVGTKGTNLSRDYRTNVRIPPNDSGLDMETVFLCFQVRSLDVKRFPDEPAGRLSDESMNRVEDVVRYSLGL' A
#
# COMPACT_ATOMS: atom_id res chain seq x y z
N MET A 1 -16.41 2.55 -2.87
CA MET A 1 -15.14 2.65 -3.61
C MET A 1 -14.55 1.25 -3.75
N VAL A 2 -14.34 0.77 -4.98
CA VAL A 2 -13.69 -0.53 -5.25
C VAL A 2 -12.19 -0.33 -5.10
N GLY A 3 -11.73 -0.24 -3.85
CA GLY A 3 -10.30 -0.17 -3.53
C GLY A 3 -9.66 -1.55 -3.53
N THR A 4 -8.34 -1.59 -3.44
CA THR A 4 -7.54 -2.80 -3.26
C THR A 4 -7.72 -3.35 -1.83
N LYS A 5 -8.93 -3.82 -1.51
CA LYS A 5 -9.25 -4.50 -0.26
C LYS A 5 -8.73 -5.92 -0.33
N GLY A 6 -8.16 -6.47 0.75
CA GLY A 6 -7.63 -7.83 0.70
C GLY A 6 -8.69 -8.89 0.42
N THR A 7 -9.96 -8.65 0.77
CA THR A 7 -11.09 -9.51 0.39
C THR A 7 -11.31 -9.62 -1.12
N ASN A 8 -10.84 -8.64 -1.91
CA ASN A 8 -10.97 -8.65 -3.36
C ASN A 8 -9.83 -9.42 -4.04
N LEU A 9 -8.80 -9.84 -3.30
CA LEU A 9 -7.65 -10.59 -3.80
C LEU A 9 -7.76 -12.04 -3.36
N SER A 10 -7.97 -12.94 -4.33
CA SER A 10 -8.05 -14.39 -4.08
C SER A 10 -6.68 -15.07 -3.95
N ARG A 11 -5.60 -14.34 -4.27
CA ARG A 11 -4.22 -14.84 -4.26
C ARG A 11 -3.29 -13.77 -3.72
N ASP A 12 -2.29 -14.21 -2.96
CA ASP A 12 -1.19 -13.35 -2.53
C ASP A 12 -0.14 -13.31 -3.63
N TYR A 13 0.07 -12.12 -4.19
CA TYR A 13 1.10 -11.86 -5.19
C TYR A 13 2.33 -11.28 -4.51
N ARG A 14 3.53 -11.73 -4.90
CA ARG A 14 4.80 -11.20 -4.37
C ARG A 14 5.00 -9.70 -4.58
N THR A 15 4.30 -9.11 -5.54
CA THR A 15 4.33 -7.67 -5.85
C THR A 15 3.34 -6.85 -5.01
N ASN A 16 2.64 -7.49 -4.07
CA ASN A 16 1.63 -6.87 -3.25
C ASN A 16 2.01 -6.98 -1.77
N VAL A 17 1.69 -5.95 -0.98
CA VAL A 17 1.85 -5.97 0.47
C VAL A 17 0.50 -5.73 1.13
N ARG A 18 0.05 -6.70 1.93
CA ARG A 18 -1.18 -6.60 2.73
C ARG A 18 -0.84 -6.02 4.09
N ILE A 19 -1.55 -4.97 4.49
CA ILE A 19 -1.38 -4.26 5.74
C ILE A 19 -2.69 -4.31 6.54
N PRO A 20 -2.66 -4.78 7.80
CA PRO A 20 -3.85 -4.78 8.65
C PRO A 20 -4.24 -3.35 9.07
N PRO A 21 -5.51 -3.13 9.47
CA PRO A 21 -6.01 -1.83 9.93
C PRO A 21 -5.07 -1.13 10.95
N ASN A 22 -4.68 -1.88 11.98
CA ASN A 22 -3.89 -1.39 13.12
C ASN A 22 -2.51 -0.85 12.73
N ASP A 23 -1.95 -1.31 11.61
CA ASP A 23 -0.60 -0.94 11.17
C ASP A 23 -0.60 0.25 10.20
N SER A 24 -1.78 0.66 9.71
CA SER A 24 -1.94 1.76 8.74
C SER A 24 -2.71 2.96 9.28
N GLY A 25 -3.51 2.77 10.33
CA GLY A 25 -4.48 3.75 10.79
C GLY A 25 -5.75 3.81 9.95
N LEU A 26 -5.94 2.87 9.01
CA LEU A 26 -7.14 2.77 8.19
C LEU A 26 -8.15 1.81 8.81
N ASP A 27 -9.45 2.06 8.59
CA ASP A 27 -10.54 1.24 9.15
C ASP A 27 -10.59 -0.21 8.61
N MET A 28 -9.82 -0.51 7.56
CA MET A 28 -9.81 -1.83 6.93
C MET A 28 -8.46 -2.20 6.36
N GLU A 29 -8.27 -3.52 6.20
CA GLU A 29 -7.09 -4.08 5.56
C GLU A 29 -6.91 -3.47 4.17
N THR A 30 -5.69 -3.00 3.93
CA THR A 30 -5.30 -2.33 2.68
C THR A 30 -4.19 -3.11 2.00
N VAL A 31 -4.28 -3.21 0.68
CA VAL A 31 -3.25 -3.86 -0.12
C VAL A 31 -2.53 -2.85 -1.01
N PHE A 32 -1.24 -2.69 -0.76
CA PHE A 32 -0.35 -1.90 -1.60
C PHE A 32 0.04 -2.73 -2.81
N LEU A 33 -0.25 -2.20 -4.01
CA LEU A 33 0.17 -2.77 -5.28
C LEU A 33 1.50 -2.12 -5.66
N CYS A 34 2.62 -2.71 -5.24
CA CYS A 34 3.94 -2.11 -5.38
C CYS A 34 4.42 -1.98 -6.84
N PHE A 35 3.73 -2.61 -7.79
CA PHE A 35 3.94 -2.42 -9.22
C PHE A 35 3.14 -1.24 -9.81
N GLN A 36 2.21 -0.64 -9.07
CA GLN A 36 1.40 0.51 -9.52
C GLN A 36 1.95 1.85 -9.02
N VAL A 37 3.28 2.02 -9.04
CA VAL A 37 3.92 3.29 -8.66
C VAL A 37 3.53 4.39 -9.64
N ARG A 38 3.18 5.58 -9.13
CA ARG A 38 2.80 6.76 -9.93
C ARG A 38 3.33 8.03 -9.29
N SER A 39 3.82 8.96 -10.11
CA SER A 39 4.03 10.35 -9.72
C SER A 39 2.70 11.11 -9.79
N LEU A 40 2.37 11.87 -8.76
CA LEU A 40 1.13 12.65 -8.67
C LEU A 40 1.46 14.12 -8.35
N ASP A 41 0.63 15.04 -8.87
CA ASP A 41 0.68 16.46 -8.50
C ASP A 41 0.26 16.64 -7.03
N VAL A 42 0.92 17.55 -6.30
CA VAL A 42 0.66 17.78 -4.87
C VAL A 42 -0.81 18.14 -4.58
N LYS A 43 -1.51 18.80 -5.51
CA LYS A 43 -2.92 19.17 -5.37
C LYS A 43 -3.88 17.98 -5.45
N ARG A 44 -3.37 16.79 -5.78
CA ARG A 44 -4.15 15.54 -5.81
C ARG A 44 -4.21 14.86 -4.45
N PHE A 45 -3.37 15.29 -3.49
CA PHE A 45 -3.43 14.81 -2.13
C PHE A 45 -4.49 15.58 -1.35
N PRO A 46 -5.31 14.90 -0.52
CA PRO A 46 -6.17 15.60 0.43
C PRO A 46 -5.33 16.31 1.48
N ASP A 47 -5.88 17.35 2.11
CA ASP A 47 -5.18 18.11 3.15
C ASP A 47 -4.93 17.25 4.41
N GLU A 48 -5.85 16.34 4.72
CA GLU A 48 -5.75 15.42 5.87
C GLU A 48 -5.19 14.05 5.44
N PRO A 49 -4.05 13.60 6.02
CA PRO A 49 -3.53 12.26 5.79
C PRO A 49 -4.48 11.18 6.34
N ALA A 50 -4.69 10.11 5.59
CA ALA A 50 -5.56 9.01 6.03
C ALA A 50 -4.93 8.14 7.15
N GLY A 51 -3.63 8.26 7.40
CA GLY A 51 -2.91 7.44 8.37
C GLY A 51 -1.41 7.41 8.09
N ARG A 52 -0.70 6.53 8.78
CA ARG A 52 0.74 6.31 8.62
C ARG A 52 1.09 4.85 8.88
N LEU A 53 1.93 4.28 8.02
CA LEU A 53 2.49 2.96 8.22
C LEU A 53 3.57 2.96 9.30
N SER A 54 3.64 1.87 10.07
CA SER A 54 4.82 1.59 10.91
C SER A 54 6.09 1.47 10.06
N ASP A 55 7.26 1.70 10.67
CA ASP A 55 8.55 1.60 9.97
C ASP A 55 8.77 0.18 9.42
N GLU A 56 8.36 -0.84 10.16
CA GLU A 56 8.40 -2.25 9.71
C GLU A 56 7.53 -2.46 8.45
N SER A 57 6.31 -1.92 8.45
CA SER A 57 5.43 -2.01 7.29
C SER A 57 5.96 -1.25 6.09
N MET A 58 6.55 -0.06 6.31
CA MET A 58 7.17 0.71 5.24
C MET A 58 8.37 -0.01 4.62
N ASN A 59 9.23 -0.64 5.43
CA ASN A 59 10.36 -1.43 4.92
C ASN A 59 9.88 -2.58 4.03
N ARG A 60 8.81 -3.27 4.42
CA ARG A 60 8.20 -4.32 3.59
C ARG A 60 7.67 -3.77 2.27
N VAL A 61 7.06 -2.58 2.27
CA VAL A 61 6.61 -1.91 1.03
C VAL A 61 7.80 -1.55 0.14
N GLU A 62 8.88 -1.00 0.72
CA GLU A 62 10.11 -0.67 0.00
C GLU A 62 10.71 -1.91 -0.68
N ASP A 63 10.93 -3.00 0.06
CA ASP A 63 11.52 -4.24 -0.47
C ASP A 63 10.73 -4.76 -1.68
N VAL A 64 9.40 -4.72 -1.60
CA VAL A 64 8.53 -5.22 -2.68
C VAL A 64 8.45 -4.23 -3.85
N VAL A 65 8.58 -2.92 -3.62
CA VAL A 65 8.74 -1.94 -4.71
C VAL A 65 10.06 -2.17 -5.43
N ARG A 66 11.17 -2.37 -4.70
CA ARG A 66 12.48 -2.68 -5.30
C ARG A 66 12.41 -3.95 -6.14
N TYR A 67 11.83 -5.02 -5.60
CA TYR A 67 11.57 -6.24 -6.35
C TYR A 67 10.75 -5.99 -7.63
N SER A 68 9.68 -5.20 -7.54
CA SER A 68 8.81 -4.88 -8.68
C SER A 68 9.53 -4.05 -9.76
N LEU A 69 10.60 -3.36 -9.41
CA LEU A 69 11.44 -2.54 -10.30
C LEU A 69 12.76 -3.23 -10.71
N GLY A 70 13.07 -4.41 -10.17
CA GLY A 70 14.33 -5.13 -10.42
C GLY A 70 15.56 -4.51 -9.75
N LEU A 71 15.39 -3.90 -8.57
CA LEU A 71 16.44 -3.22 -7.78
C LEU A 71 16.88 -4.02 -6.54
#